data_AF-E1R4K2-F1
#
_entry.id   AF-E1R4K2-F1
#
_cell.length_a   1.000
_cell.length_b   1.000
_cell.length_c   1.000
_cell.angle_alpha   90.00
_cell.angle_beta   90.00
_cell.angle_gamma   90.00
#
_symmetry.space_group_name_H-M   'P 1'
#
loop_
_entity.id
_entity.type
_entity.pdbx_description
1 polymer ?
#
loop_
_entity_poly.entity_id
_entity_poly.type
_entity_poly.pdbx_seq_one_letter_code
_entity_poly.pdbx_strand_id
1 'polypeptide(L)' 'MPTLQVRDLPEDIYIKLNLVANQENRSLAQQTIVLLRESLGLPNNNKLRREAVIEKLSEKGYPNETHVNPVDVIREDRDR' A
#
# COMPACT_ATOMS: atom_id res chain seq x y z
N MET A 1 -11.99 -16.84 10.99
CA MET A 1 -10.58 -16.37 11.06
C MET A 1 -10.16 -16.35 12.52
N PRO A 2 -8.92 -16.74 12.85
CA PRO A 2 -8.44 -16.64 14.23
C PRO A 2 -8.46 -15.18 14.70
N THR A 3 -8.91 -14.95 15.92
CA THR A 3 -8.95 -13.62 16.56
C THR A 3 -7.87 -13.53 17.63
N LEU A 4 -7.12 -12.43 17.64
CA LEU A 4 -6.19 -12.09 18.70
C LEU A 4 -6.83 -11.03 19.59
N GLN A 5 -7.01 -11.35 20.87
CA GLN A 5 -7.47 -10.38 21.88
C GLN A 5 -6.32 -10.09 22.84
N VAL A 6 -5.96 -8.82 22.96
CA VAL A 6 -4.99 -8.35 23.96
C VAL A 6 -5.77 -7.81 25.16
N ARG A 7 -5.49 -8.33 26.35
CA ARG A 7 -6.07 -7.85 27.61
C ARG A 7 -5.13 -6.85 28.27
N ASP A 8 -5.72 -5.92 29.03
CA ASP A 8 -4.99 -4.92 29.81
C ASP A 8 -3.97 -4.13 28.96
N LEU A 9 -4.38 -3.74 27.75
CA LEU A 9 -3.53 -3.00 26.83
C LEU A 9 -3.18 -1.64 27.46
N PRO A 10 -1.88 -1.32 27.62
CA PRO A 10 -1.45 -0.01 28.12
C PRO A 10 -2.02 1.13 27.25
N GLU A 11 -2.50 2.18 27.92
CA GLU A 11 -3.16 3.33 27.26
C GLU A 11 -2.22 4.05 26.29
N ASP A 12 -0.94 4.19 26.66
CA ASP A 12 0.09 4.79 25.82
C ASP A 12 0.30 4.02 24.50
N ILE A 13 0.26 2.68 24.56
CA ILE A 13 0.30 1.82 23.37
C ILE A 13 -0.94 2.02 22.51
N TYR A 14 -2.13 2.04 23.12
CA TYR A 14 -3.39 2.26 22.38
C TYR A 14 -3.37 3.61 21.64
N ILE A 15 -3.01 4.69 22.33
CA ILE A 15 -2.92 6.03 21.76
C ILE A 15 -1.93 6.06 20.60
N LYS A 16 -0.73 5.50 20.78
CA LYS A 16 0.30 5.49 19.74
C LYS A 16 -0.14 4.68 18.52
N LEU A 17 -0.74 3.52 18.74
CA LEU A 17 -1.25 2.65 17.67
C LEU A 17 -2.34 3.36 16.86
N ASN A 18 -3.28 4.03 17.53
CA ASN A 18 -4.35 4.78 16.89
C ASN A 18 -3.82 5.98 16.08
N LEU A 19 -2.84 6.70 16.62
CA LEU A 19 -2.17 7.80 15.91
C LEU A 19 -1.53 7.33 14.60
N VAL A 20 -0.76 6.24 14.64
CA VAL A 20 -0.11 5.69 13.44
C VAL A 20 -1.14 5.15 12.44
N ALA A 21 -2.20 4.49 12.92
CA ALA A 21 -3.28 4.01 12.06
C ALA A 21 -3.94 5.15 11.28
N ASN A 22 -4.22 6.28 11.94
CA ASN A 22 -4.80 7.46 11.29
C ASN A 22 -3.85 8.09 10.27
N GLN A 23 -2.55 8.21 10.58
CA GLN A 23 -1.54 8.73 9.65
C GLN A 23 -1.44 7.90 8.37
N GLU A 24 -1.56 6.57 8.50
CA GLU A 24 -1.49 5.62 7.39
C GLU A 24 -2.85 5.40 6.69
N ASN A 25 -3.92 6.09 7.13
CA ASN A 25 -5.30 5.89 6.67
C ASN A 25 -5.74 4.41 6.73
N ARG A 26 -5.40 3.72 7.83
CA ARG A 26 -5.72 2.32 8.09
C ARG A 26 -6.63 2.17 9.31
N SER A 27 -7.38 1.07 9.35
CA SER A 27 -8.05 0.70 10.60
C SER A 27 -7.04 0.28 11.66
N LEU A 28 -7.43 0.39 12.94
CA LEU A 28 -6.61 -0.03 14.07
C LEU A 28 -6.14 -1.49 13.90
N ALA A 29 -7.05 -2.39 13.53
CA ALA A 29 -6.76 -3.80 13.30
C ALA A 29 -5.75 -4.02 12.17
N GLN A 30 -5.88 -3.29 11.06
CA GLN A 30 -4.93 -3.37 9.95
C GLN A 30 -3.53 -2.90 10.38
N GLN A 31 -3.46 -1.78 11.11
CA GLN A 31 -2.18 -1.25 11.58
C GLN A 31 -1.53 -2.20 12.60
N THR A 32 -2.30 -2.83 13.48
CA THR A 32 -1.81 -3.89 14.38
C THR A 32 -1.19 -5.04 13.59
N ILE A 33 -1.85 -5.52 12.54
CA ILE A 33 -1.33 -6.61 11.72
C ILE A 33 -0.02 -6.21 11.03
N VAL A 34 0.08 -4.98 10.51
CA VAL A 34 1.31 -4.47 9.88
C VAL A 34 2.47 -4.46 10.87
N LEU A 35 2.26 -3.89 12.06
CA LEU A 35 3.31 -3.82 13.09
C LEU A 35 3.71 -5.20 13.63
N LEU A 36 2.74 -6.12 13.79
CA LEU A 36 3.03 -7.50 14.18
C LEU A 36 3.82 -8.25 13.10
N ARG A 37 3.53 -8.02 11.82
CA ARG A 37 4.32 -8.63 10.74
C ARG A 37 5.75 -8.10 10.76
N GLU A 38 5.93 -6.79 10.87
CA GLU A 38 7.25 -6.15 10.91
C GLU A 38 8.07 -6.63 12.10
N SER A 39 7.48 -6.70 13.31
CA SER A 39 8.18 -7.15 14.51
C SER A 39 8.57 -8.63 14.47
N LEU A 40 7.79 -9.45 13.76
CA LEU A 40 8.07 -10.86 13.53
C LEU A 40 8.96 -11.12 12.30
N GLY A 41 9.43 -10.06 11.62
CA GLY A 41 10.24 -10.19 10.40
C GLY A 41 9.48 -10.81 9.22
N LEU A 42 8.13 -10.81 9.26
CA LEU A 42 7.30 -11.31 8.19
C LEU A 42 7.23 -10.29 7.06
N PRO A 43 7.32 -10.72 5.79
CA PRO A 43 7.29 -9.80 4.68
C PRO A 43 5.95 -9.07 4.66
N ASN A 44 5.96 -7.74 4.58
CA ASN A 44 4.72 -6.99 4.36
C ASN A 44 4.25 -7.24 2.94
N ASN A 45 3.06 -7.85 2.81
CA ASN A 45 2.49 -8.22 1.52
C ASN A 45 2.34 -6.99 0.60
N ASN A 46 2.16 -5.79 1.17
CA ASN A 46 2.14 -4.53 0.43
C ASN A 46 3.50 -4.14 -0.16
N LYS A 47 4.61 -4.39 0.54
CA LYS A 47 5.96 -4.11 0.03
C LYS A 47 6.28 -5.06 -1.13
N LEU A 48 6.09 -6.36 -0.92
CA LEU A 48 6.27 -7.37 -1.98
C LEU A 48 5.33 -7.14 -3.16
N ARG A 49 4.07 -6.78 -2.91
CA ARG A 49 3.11 -6.44 -3.98
C ARG A 49 3.53 -5.20 -4.73
N ARG A 50 4.03 -4.16 -4.06
CA ARG A 50 4.52 -2.94 -4.70
C ARG A 50 5.76 -3.21 -5.53
N GLU A 51 6.71 -3.97 -5.00
CA GLU A 51 7.89 -4.45 -5.72
C GLU A 51 7.49 -5.24 -6.97
N ALA A 52 6.60 -6.22 -6.85
CA ALA A 52 6.11 -6.99 -7.99
C ALA A 52 5.34 -6.15 -9.03
N VAL A 53 4.66 -5.08 -8.63
CA VAL A 53 4.02 -4.15 -9.57
C VAL A 53 5.06 -3.28 -10.27
N ILE A 54 6.06 -2.78 -9.54
CA ILE A 54 7.17 -2.00 -10.12
C ILE A 54 7.96 -2.86 -11.11
N GLU A 55 8.25 -4.11 -10.76
CA GLU A 55 8.92 -5.08 -11.63
C GLU A 55 8.13 -5.27 -12.93
N LYS A 56 6.81 -5.56 -12.84
CA LYS A 56 5.93 -5.67 -14.00
C LYS A 56 5.84 -4.40 -14.85
N LEU A 57 5.94 -3.23 -14.25
CA LEU A 57 5.99 -1.96 -14.97
C LEU A 57 7.36 -1.79 -15.65
N SER A 58 8.45 -2.17 -14.99
CA SER A 58 9.80 -2.08 -15.57
C SER A 58 10.02 -3.04 -16.74
N GLU A 59 9.38 -4.21 -16.72
CA GLU A 59 9.39 -5.18 -17.83
C GLU A 59 8.59 -4.69 -19.05
N LYS A 60 7.60 -3.82 -18.84
CA LYS A 60 6.90 -3.18 -19.94
C LYS A 60 7.80 -2.09 -20.51
N GLY A 61 8.33 -2.35 -21.71
CA GLY A 61 9.05 -1.33 -22.49
C GLY A 61 8.12 -0.17 -22.82
N TYR A 62 8.19 0.90 -22.04
CA TYR A 62 7.51 2.15 -22.34
C TYR A 62 8.38 2.99 -23.28
N PRO A 63 7.81 3.56 -24.35
CA PRO A 63 8.54 4.52 -25.17
C PRO A 63 8.97 5.71 -24.31
N ASN A 64 10.26 6.04 -24.32
CA ASN A 64 10.81 7.23 -23.66
C ASN A 64 10.49 8.51 -24.48
N GLU A 65 9.25 8.66 -24.92
CA GLU A 65 8.81 9.84 -25.65
C GLU A 65 8.42 10.93 -24.64
N THR A 66 9.20 12.00 -24.61
CA THR A 66 8.99 13.16 -23.73
C THR A 66 7.93 14.13 -24.26
N HIS A 67 7.35 13.86 -25.42
CA HIS A 67 6.32 14.70 -26.02
C HIS A 67 5.17 13.85 -26.55
N VAL A 68 4.00 14.03 -25.96
CA VAL A 68 2.74 13.46 -26.45
C VAL A 68 1.91 14.61 -27.00
N ASN A 69 1.51 14.49 -28.27
CA ASN A 69 0.62 15.47 -28.89
C ASN A 69 -0.80 15.32 -28.30
N PRO A 70 -1.35 16.36 -27.63
CA PRO A 70 -2.64 16.27 -26.94
C PRO A 70 -3.81 15.90 -27.87
N VAL A 71 -3.72 16.26 -29.15
CA VAL A 71 -4.75 15.97 -30.15
C VAL A 71 -4.88 14.46 -30.40
N ASP A 72 -3.78 13.72 -30.33
CA ASP A 72 -3.76 12.28 -30.60
C ASP A 72 -4.40 11.50 -29.44
N VAL A 73 -4.20 11.95 -28.20
CA VAL A 73 -4.82 11.37 -26.99
C VAL A 73 -6.33 11.61 -26.96
N ILE A 74 -6.79 12.80 -27.35
CA ILE A 74 -8.22 13.14 -27.37
C ILE A 74 -8.98 12.34 -28.45
N ARG A 75 -8.32 12.02 -29.58
CA ARG A 75 -8.93 11.23 -30.66
C ARG A 75 -9.06 9.76 -30.29
N GLU A 76 -8.07 9.20 -29.60
CA GLU A 76 -8.06 7.80 -29.17
C GLU A 76 -9.25 7.44 -28.26
N ASP A 77 -9.72 8.39 -27.45
CA ASP A 77 -10.87 8.22 -26.53
C ASP A 77 -12.24 8.32 -27.24
N ARG A 78 -12.27 8.85 -28.48
CA ARG A 78 -13.50 9.06 -29.25
C ARG A 78 -13.84 7.92 -30.22
N ASP A 79 -12.83 7.14 -30.62
CA ASP A 79 -12.96 6.01 -31.54
C ASP A 79 -13.09 4.65 -30.80
N ARG A 80 -13.33 4.66 -29.49
CA ARG A 80 -13.41 3.49 -28.61
C ARG A 80 -14.81 3.21 -28.08
#